data_AF-A0A8T6Y116-F1
#
_entry.id   AF-A0A8T6Y116-F1
#
_cell.length_a   1.000
_cell.length_b   1.000
_cell.length_c   1.000
_cell.angle_alpha   90.00
_cell.angle_beta   90.00
_cell.angle_gamma   90.00
#
_symmetry.space_group_name_H-M   'P 1'
#
loop_
_entity.id
_entity.type
_entity.pdbx_description
1 polymer ?
#
loop_
_entity_poly.entity_id
_entity_poly.type
_entity_poly.pdbx_seq_one_letter_code
_entity_poly.pdbx_strand_id
1 'polypeptide(L)' 'VGSASVEKAMKTLTEWHRLDPNCDIEIIFNSPGGSVIDGFELFDFLVDLGERGHKITTGCTGMAASMAGILM' A
#
# COMPACT_ATOMS: atom_id res chain seq x y z
N VAL A 1 -10.96 5.03 1.46
CA VAL A 1 -9.77 5.48 0.70
C VAL A 1 -10.19 6.63 -0.20
N GLY A 2 -9.54 7.79 -0.08
CA GLY A 2 -9.68 8.91 -1.04
C GLY A 2 -8.30 9.39 -1.48
N SER A 3 -8.21 9.99 -2.66
CA SER A 3 -6.97 10.37 -3.36
C SER A 3 -5.93 11.07 -2.47
N ALA A 4 -6.34 12.00 -1.61
CA ALA A 4 -5.43 12.72 -0.71
C ALA A 4 -4.76 11.81 0.34
N SER A 5 -5.38 10.70 0.73
CA SER A 5 -4.78 9.72 1.65
C SER A 5 -3.74 8.86 0.95
N VAL A 6 -3.99 8.51 -0.33
CA VAL A 6 -3.07 7.71 -1.14
C VAL A 6 -1.82 8.52 -1.50
N GLU A 7 -1.99 9.77 -1.92
CA GLU A 7 -0.86 10.65 -2.22
C GLU A 7 0.08 10.85 -1.01
N LYS A 8 -0.50 11.02 0.19
CA LYS A 8 0.29 11.09 1.43
C LYS A 8 1.04 9.79 1.71
N ALA A 9 0.39 8.64 1.54
CA ALA A 9 1.04 7.34 1.72
C ALA A 9 2.22 7.15 0.75
N MET A 10 2.02 7.42 -0.55
CA MET A 10 3.08 7.33 -1.56
C MET A 10 4.26 8.27 -1.26
N LYS A 11 3.98 9.49 -0.77
CA LYS A 11 5.04 10.42 -0.35
C LYS A 11 5.87 9.85 0.80
N THR A 12 5.22 9.33 1.84
CA THR A 12 5.91 8.72 2.99
C THR A 12 6.74 7.51 2.57
N LEU A 13 6.19 6.65 1.71
CA LEU A 13 6.91 5.49 1.17
C LEU A 13 8.14 5.89 0.34
N THR A 14 8.02 6.95 -0.46
CA THR A 14 9.14 7.50 -1.23
C THR A 14 10.25 8.04 -0.31
N GLU A 15 9.88 8.69 0.79
CA GLU A 15 10.84 9.16 1.78
C GLU A 15 11.57 7.99 2.45
N TRP A 16 10.85 6.92 2.79
CA TRP A 16 11.45 5.71 3.36
C TRP A 16 12.38 5.00 2.39
N HIS A 17 11.97 4.83 1.13
CA HIS A 17 12.82 4.27 0.06
C HIS A 17 14.15 5.02 -0.09
N ARG A 18 14.12 6.35 0.05
CA ARG A 18 15.34 7.19 -0.03
C ARG A 18 16.24 7.06 1.19
N LEU A 19 15.68 6.81 2.37
CA LEU A 19 16.41 6.70 3.62
C LEU A 19 17.02 5.30 3.79
N ASP A 20 16.24 4.27 3.47
CA ASP A 20 16.63 2.87 3.57
C ASP A 20 16.00 2.06 2.42
N PRO A 21 16.79 1.74 1.37
CA PRO A 21 16.28 1.04 0.19
C PRO A 21 15.89 -0.42 0.42
N ASN A 22 16.15 -0.99 1.61
CA ASN A 22 15.76 -2.36 1.96
C ASN A 22 14.83 -2.40 3.19
N CYS A 23 14.15 -1.30 3.50
CA CYS A 23 13.28 -1.29 4.68
C CYS A 23 12.07 -2.22 4.50
N ASP A 24 11.70 -2.88 5.59
CA ASP A 24 10.45 -3.65 5.69
C ASP A 24 9.28 -2.66 5.85
N ILE A 25 8.29 -2.77 4.96
CA ILE A 25 7.15 -1.86 4.89
C ILE A 25 5.87 -2.64 5.18
N GLU A 26 5.19 -2.29 6.27
CA GLU A 26 3.87 -2.83 6.60
C GLU A 26 2.78 -1.78 6.35
N ILE A 27 1.73 -2.18 5.61
CA ILE A 27 0.60 -1.32 5.28
C ILE A 27 -0.69 -1.97 5.72
N ILE A 28 -1.41 -1.28 6.59
CA ILE A 28 -2.69 -1.73 7.12
C ILE A 28 -3.81 -0.90 6.50
N PHE A 29 -4.62 -1.55 5.67
CA PHE A 29 -5.81 -0.95 5.11
C PHE A 29 -6.96 -1.06 6.12
N ASN A 30 -7.30 0.08 6.72
CA ASN A 30 -8.50 0.24 7.52
C ASN A 30 -9.47 1.18 6.78
N SER A 31 -10.21 0.64 5.80
CA SER A 31 -11.20 1.40 5.03
C SER A 31 -12.52 0.64 4.95
N PRO A 32 -13.68 1.29 5.20
CA PRO A 32 -15.01 0.67 5.06
C PRO A 32 -15.45 0.48 3.60
N GLY A 33 -14.51 0.41 2.65
CA GLY A 33 -14.74 0.63 1.21
C GLY A 33 -14.41 2.06 0.78
N GLY A 34 -13.98 2.25 -0.47
CA GLY A 34 -13.51 3.52 -1.04
C GLY A 34 -13.22 3.41 -2.54
N SER A 35 -12.60 4.45 -3.14
CA SER A 35 -12.23 4.46 -4.56
C SER A 35 -11.34 3.27 -4.90
N VAL A 36 -11.80 2.40 -5.80
CA VAL A 36 -11.06 1.21 -6.26
C VAL A 36 -9.82 1.64 -7.04
N ILE A 37 -9.93 2.73 -7.82
CA ILE A 37 -8.85 3.25 -8.67
C ILE A 37 -7.67 3.72 -7.80
N ASP A 38 -7.94 4.49 -6.75
CA ASP A 38 -6.92 4.99 -5.82
C ASP A 38 -6.23 3.83 -5.07
N GLY A 39 -6.96 2.74 -4.83
CA GLY A 39 -6.42 1.51 -4.25
C GLY A 39 -5.46 0.77 -5.19
N PHE A 40 -5.78 0.71 -6.49
CA PHE A 40 -4.90 0.14 -7.51
C PHE A 40 -3.65 0.96 -7.72
N GLU A 41 -3.74 2.30 -7.73
CA GLU A 41 -2.57 3.18 -7.85
C GLU A 41 -1.57 2.95 -6.71
N LEU A 42 -2.05 2.86 -5.46
CA LEU A 42 -1.20 2.55 -4.32
C LEU A 42 -0.62 1.14 -4.43
N PHE A 43 -1.40 0.16 -4.89
CA PHE A 43 -0.93 -1.21 -5.05
C PHE A 43 0.21 -1.32 -6.08
N ASP A 44 0.05 -0.71 -7.26
CA ASP A 44 1.09 -0.70 -8.30
C ASP A 44 2.39 -0.07 -7.76
N PHE A 45 2.28 1.00 -6.98
CA PHE A 45 3.43 1.63 -6.34
C PHE A 45 4.14 0.70 -5.34
N LEU A 46 3.38 -0.12 -4.60
CA LEU A 46 3.95 -1.09 -3.67
C LEU A 46 4.63 -2.25 -4.35
N VAL A 47 4.08 -2.73 -5.47
CA VAL A 47 4.72 -3.77 -6.28
C VAL A 47 6.07 -3.27 -6.82
N ASP A 48 6.13 -2.05 -7.36
CA ASP A 48 7.39 -1.43 -7.83
C ASP A 48 8.42 -1.30 -6.68
N LEU A 49 7.99 -0.91 -5.47
CA LEU A 49 8.88 -0.89 -4.31
C LEU A 49 9.38 -2.30 -3.92
N GLY A 50 8.51 -3.30 -3.99
CA GLY A 50 8.87 -4.70 -3.75
C GLY A 50 9.94 -5.20 -4.73
N GLU A 51 9.77 -4.90 -6.02
CA GLU A 51 10.75 -5.24 -7.07
C GLU A 51 12.10 -4.52 -6.86
N ARG A 52 12.09 -3.34 -6.24
CA ARG A 52 13.31 -2.59 -5.89
C ARG A 52 14.06 -3.12 -4.67
N GLY A 53 13.53 -4.15 -3.99
CA GLY A 53 14.21 -4.82 -2.87
C GLY A 53 13.51 -4.66 -1.51
N HIS A 54 12.40 -3.92 -1.44
CA HIS A 54 11.64 -3.78 -0.20
C HIS A 54 10.82 -5.02 0.12
N LYS A 55 10.68 -5.32 1.41
CA LYS A 55 9.75 -6.34 1.87
C LYS A 55 8.42 -5.69 2.23
N ILE A 56 7.45 -5.79 1.32
CA ILE A 56 6.11 -5.24 1.54
C ILE A 56 5.20 -6.28 2.19
N THR A 57 4.54 -5.90 3.28
CA THR A 57 3.50 -6.69 3.95
C THR A 57 2.21 -5.89 3.99
N THR A 58 1.13 -6.44 3.44
CA THR A 58 -0.19 -5.78 3.43
C THR A 58 -1.19 -6.52 4.31
N GLY A 59 -1.88 -5.79 5.19
CA GLY A 59 -2.95 -6.33 6.02
C GLY A 59 -4.24 -5.51 5.91
N CYS A 60 -5.39 -6.12 6.18
CA CYS A 60 -6.69 -5.43 6.19
C CYS A 60 -7.36 -5.65 7.56
N THR A 61 -7.68 -4.57 8.28
CA THR A 61 -8.41 -4.63 9.55
C THR A 61 -9.84 -4.11 9.34
N GLY A 62 -10.85 -5.00 9.30
CA GLY A 62 -12.26 -4.58 9.26
C GLY A 62 -13.24 -5.54 8.58
N MET A 63 -12.97 -5.97 7.34
CA MET A 63 -13.70 -7.02 6.62
C MET A 63 -13.01 -7.20 5.26
N ALA A 64 -12.47 -8.39 5.02
CA ALA A 64 -11.85 -8.77 3.75
C ALA A 64 -12.91 -9.17 2.72
N ALA A 65 -13.78 -8.24 2.31
CA ALA A 65 -14.74 -8.49 1.24
C ALA A 65 -14.16 -7.98 -0.10
N SER A 66 -13.71 -8.92 -0.94
CA SER A 66 -13.20 -8.75 -2.31
C SER A 66 -11.66 -8.67 -2.48
N MET A 67 -11.00 -7.52 -2.55
CA MET A 67 -9.57 -7.45 -2.96
C MET A 67 -8.56 -8.03 -1.95
N ALA A 68 -8.97 -8.27 -0.70
CA ALA A 68 -8.15 -8.98 0.28
C ALA A 68 -8.00 -10.48 -0.01
N GLY A 69 -8.73 -11.03 -0.99
CA GLY A 69 -8.58 -12.41 -1.46
C GLY A 69 -7.56 -12.61 -2.58
N ILE A 70 -7.09 -11.54 -3.25
CA ILE A 70 -6.01 -11.61 -4.24
C ILE A 70 -4.62 -11.44 -3.58
N LEU A 71 -4.61 -11.01 -2.31
CA LEU A 71 -3.41 -10.73 -1.50
C LEU A 71 -3.00 -11.90 -0.58
N MET A 72 -3.62 -13.09 -0.73
CA MET A 72 -3.08 -14.35 -0.18
C MET A 72 -2.31 -15.10 -1.26
#